data_AF-A0A1Z5TB96-F1
#
_entry.id   AF-A0A1Z5TB96-F1
#
_cell.length_a   1.000
_cell.length_b   1.000
_cell.length_c   1.000
_cell.angle_alpha   90.00
_cell.angle_beta   90.00
_cell.angle_gamma   90.00
#
_symmetry.space_group_name_H-M   'P 1'
#
loop_
_entity.id
_entity.type
_entity.pdbx_description
1 polymer ?
#
loop_
_entity_poly.entity_id
_entity_poly.type
_entity_poly.pdbx_seq_one_letter_code
_entity_poly.pdbx_strand_id
1 'polypeptide(L)'
;MAYFARVTKRTPTTPAVGSVLPDVSKQEDTDQKSSNVVIMGRKTWESIPPKFRPLKDRTNLVVSTKSRAELGNVPDTVVVGSSIADCLNDLEHRVKHGQAPPIGKAFVIGGSSIYEAALKMPQTKSILLTRIQRDYECDTHFPEDIDKPESGWQRKTREELSDFVGEEVSPEPLSDGSEDDPVSFEFRLYERQS
;
A
#
# COMPACT_ATOMS: atom_id res chain seq x y z
N MET A 1 5.59 -7.11 -10.91
CA MET A 1 5.79 -7.03 -9.43
C MET A 1 6.64 -5.85 -8.93
N ALA A 2 7.61 -5.35 -9.71
CA ALA A 2 8.53 -4.30 -9.23
C ALA A 2 7.84 -2.97 -8.88
N TYR A 3 6.81 -2.57 -9.64
CA TYR A 3 6.05 -1.34 -9.40
C TYR A 3 5.41 -1.29 -8.01
N PHE A 4 4.63 -2.31 -7.65
CA PHE A 4 4.01 -2.43 -6.31
C PHE A 4 5.05 -2.27 -5.18
N ALA A 5 6.20 -2.94 -5.30
CA ALA A 5 7.24 -2.86 -4.30
C ALA A 5 7.83 -1.45 -4.20
N ARG A 6 8.13 -0.77 -5.31
CA ARG A 6 8.66 0.59 -5.29
C ARG A 6 7.67 1.58 -4.68
N VAL A 7 6.43 1.57 -5.14
CA VAL A 7 5.40 2.51 -4.68
C VAL A 7 5.10 2.33 -3.19
N THR A 8 4.91 1.09 -2.74
CA THR A 8 4.57 0.84 -1.32
C THR A 8 5.76 1.02 -0.38
N LYS A 9 7.01 0.97 -0.86
CA LYS A 9 8.21 1.26 -0.05
C LYS A 9 8.59 2.73 0.01
N ARG A 10 8.22 3.51 -1.01
CA ARG A 10 8.62 4.93 -1.12
C ARG A 10 7.90 5.75 -0.07
N THR A 11 8.65 6.19 0.93
CA THR A 11 8.17 7.09 1.97
C THR A 11 8.26 8.53 1.45
N PRO A 12 7.25 9.39 1.69
CA PRO A 12 7.39 10.81 1.39
C PRO A 12 8.60 11.36 2.14
N THR A 13 9.58 11.90 1.43
CA THR A 13 10.63 12.72 2.03
C THR A 13 9.98 14.04 2.41
N THR A 14 9.93 14.37 3.69
CA THR A 14 9.60 15.75 4.11
C THR A 14 10.62 16.66 3.42
N PRO A 15 10.20 17.65 2.60
CA PRO A 15 11.14 18.64 2.10
C PRO A 15 11.62 19.41 3.32
N ALA A 16 12.92 19.34 3.62
CA ALA A 16 13.54 20.24 4.57
C ALA A 16 13.32 21.67 4.03
N VAL A 17 12.44 22.43 4.69
CA VAL A 17 12.28 23.85 4.43
C VAL A 17 13.62 24.50 4.81
N GLY A 18 14.35 24.95 3.80
CA GLY A 18 15.77 25.24 3.91
C GLY A 18 16.11 26.47 4.76
N SER A 19 17.34 26.49 5.26
CA SER A 19 18.13 27.71 5.53
C SER A 19 19.54 27.37 6.03
N VAL A 20 20.50 27.45 5.10
CA VAL A 20 21.94 27.86 5.16
C VAL A 20 23.04 27.01 5.83
N LEU A 21 24.06 26.79 4.98
CA LEU A 21 25.50 26.51 5.14
C LEU A 21 25.98 25.09 5.51
N PRO A 22 27.01 24.56 4.81
CA PRO A 22 27.68 23.33 5.21
C PRO A 22 28.78 23.65 6.23
N ASP A 23 28.59 23.27 7.48
CA ASP A 23 29.70 23.16 8.44
C ASP A 23 30.00 21.69 8.69
N VAL A 24 31.29 21.37 8.63
CA VAL A 24 31.84 20.02 8.72
C VAL A 24 31.82 19.63 10.19
N SER A 25 30.72 19.05 10.63
CA SER A 25 30.73 18.19 11.80
C SER A 25 29.86 16.97 11.52
N LYS A 26 30.40 15.78 11.83
CA LYS A 26 29.67 14.51 11.83
C LYS A 26 28.53 14.62 12.85
N GLN A 27 27.39 15.15 12.44
CA GLN A 27 26.13 14.92 13.13
C GLN A 27 25.52 13.70 12.48
N GLU A 28 25.52 12.59 13.21
CA GLU A 28 24.60 11.49 13.00
C GLU A 28 23.19 12.06 13.18
N ASP A 29 22.63 12.61 12.11
CA ASP A 29 21.23 12.96 12.03
C ASP A 29 20.48 11.64 12.19
N THR A 30 19.89 11.42 13.37
CA THR A 30 18.91 10.36 13.59
C THR A 30 17.64 10.75 12.83
N ASP A 31 17.76 10.75 11.51
CA ASP A 31 16.69 11.03 10.57
C ASP A 31 15.74 9.83 10.70
N GLN A 32 14.72 9.97 11.55
CA GLN A 32 13.84 8.88 11.93
C GLN A 32 12.98 8.52 10.71
N LYS A 33 13.56 7.67 9.85
CA LYS A 33 12.99 7.29 8.57
C LYS A 33 11.60 6.70 8.78
N SER A 34 10.59 7.38 8.25
CA SER A 34 9.22 6.89 8.29
C SER A 34 9.10 5.58 7.52
N SER A 35 8.07 4.79 7.84
CA SER A 35 7.75 3.53 7.18
C SER A 35 6.32 3.58 6.66
N ASN A 36 6.14 3.19 5.40
CA ASN A 36 4.79 2.97 4.88
C ASN A 36 4.18 1.71 5.48
N VAL A 37 2.86 1.70 5.56
CA VAL A 37 2.08 0.61 6.15
C VAL A 37 1.40 -0.17 5.04
N VAL A 38 1.42 -1.50 5.12
CA VAL A 38 0.65 -2.40 4.25
C VAL A 38 -0.33 -3.19 5.08
N ILE A 39 -1.62 -3.05 4.75
CA ILE A 39 -2.74 -3.65 5.46
C ILE A 39 -3.31 -4.75 4.57
N MET A 40 -3.37 -5.96 5.10
CA MET A 40 -3.86 -7.10 4.34
C MET A 40 -4.68 -8.07 5.19
N GLY A 41 -5.50 -8.87 4.53
CA GLY A 41 -6.26 -9.93 5.18
C GLY A 41 -5.43 -11.18 5.38
N ARG A 42 -5.83 -12.04 6.32
CA ARG A 42 -5.19 -13.33 6.61
C ARG A 42 -4.93 -14.19 5.36
N LYS A 43 -5.89 -14.32 4.44
CA LYS A 43 -5.71 -15.11 3.21
C LYS A 43 -4.64 -14.53 2.29
N THR A 44 -4.56 -13.20 2.19
CA THR A 44 -3.51 -12.50 1.42
C THR A 44 -2.15 -12.65 2.07
N TRP A 45 -2.07 -12.58 3.40
CA TRP A 45 -0.84 -12.87 4.13
C TRP A 45 -0.36 -14.32 3.89
N GLU A 46 -1.30 -15.28 3.88
CA GLU A 46 -1.01 -16.69 3.64
C GLU A 46 -0.53 -16.96 2.20
N SER A 47 -1.04 -16.22 1.21
CA SER A 47 -0.67 -16.38 -0.20
C SER A 47 0.71 -15.82 -0.55
N ILE A 48 1.27 -14.90 0.25
CA ILE A 48 2.63 -14.41 0.07
C ILE A 48 3.61 -15.53 0.46
N PRO A 49 4.58 -15.91 -0.42
CA PRO A 49 5.55 -16.95 -0.10
C PRO A 49 6.31 -16.65 1.20
N PRO A 50 6.58 -17.65 2.06
CA PRO A 50 7.23 -17.45 3.36
C PRO A 50 8.52 -16.62 3.31
N LYS A 51 9.34 -16.78 2.26
CA LYS A 51 10.58 -16.03 2.06
C LYS A 51 10.41 -14.53 1.80
N PHE A 52 9.20 -14.10 1.43
CA PHE A 52 8.86 -12.72 1.10
C PHE A 52 7.93 -12.06 2.11
N ARG A 53 7.47 -12.79 3.15
CA ARG A 53 6.71 -12.23 4.27
C ARG A 53 7.53 -12.20 5.55
N PRO A 54 7.48 -11.12 6.36
CA PRO A 54 6.77 -9.87 6.08
C PRO A 54 7.38 -9.11 4.89
N LEU A 55 6.58 -8.26 4.26
CA LEU A 55 7.04 -7.42 3.16
C LEU A 55 8.08 -6.42 3.69
N LYS A 56 9.35 -6.60 3.29
CA LYS A 56 10.48 -5.78 3.75
C LYS A 56 10.27 -4.28 3.50
N ASP A 57 10.87 -3.46 4.37
CA ASP A 57 10.87 -1.98 4.36
C ASP A 57 9.48 -1.34 4.50
N ARG A 58 8.53 -2.09 5.06
CA ARG A 58 7.14 -1.67 5.32
C ARG A 58 6.67 -2.24 6.65
N THR A 59 5.79 -1.50 7.31
CA THR A 59 5.06 -2.00 8.49
C THR A 59 3.90 -2.86 8.01
N ASN A 60 3.87 -4.14 8.41
CA ASN A 60 2.86 -5.10 7.94
C ASN A 60 1.75 -5.27 8.98
N LEU A 61 0.50 -5.06 8.56
CA LEU A 61 -0.71 -5.23 9.36
C LEU A 61 -1.54 -6.37 8.75
N VAL A 62 -1.86 -7.37 9.56
CA VAL A 62 -2.66 -8.55 9.18
C VAL A 62 -3.98 -8.54 9.92
N VAL A 63 -5.08 -8.37 9.17
CA VAL A 63 -6.44 -8.43 9.68
C VAL A 63 -6.92 -9.87 9.68
N SER A 64 -7.31 -10.37 10.86
CA SER A 64 -7.68 -11.77 11.07
C SER A 64 -8.67 -11.90 12.23
N THR A 65 -9.67 -12.78 12.08
CA THR A 65 -10.53 -13.22 13.19
C THR A 65 -9.85 -14.26 14.10
N LYS A 66 -8.79 -14.90 13.61
CA LYS A 66 -7.93 -15.79 14.40
C LYS A 66 -6.93 -15.00 15.23
N SER A 67 -6.61 -15.50 16.41
CA SER A 67 -5.53 -14.97 17.25
C SER A 67 -4.16 -15.12 16.59
N ARG A 68 -3.18 -14.34 17.06
CA ARG A 68 -1.78 -14.44 16.60
C ARG A 68 -1.24 -15.86 16.70
N ALA A 69 -1.53 -16.56 17.80
CA ALA A 69 -1.07 -17.92 18.04
C ALA A 69 -1.59 -18.92 16.99
N GLU A 70 -2.81 -18.70 16.49
CA GLU A 70 -3.44 -19.54 15.46
C GLU A 70 -2.96 -19.24 14.03
N LEU A 71 -2.29 -18.11 13.81
CA LEU A 71 -1.70 -17.74 12.51
C LEU A 71 -0.30 -18.34 12.29
N GLY A 72 0.21 -19.09 13.27
CA GLY A 72 1.56 -19.66 13.26
C GLY A 72 2.64 -18.63 13.60
N ASN A 73 3.84 -18.81 13.03
CA ASN A 73 5.00 -17.96 13.30
C ASN A 73 4.90 -16.61 12.56
N VAL A 74 4.05 -15.71 13.07
CA VAL A 74 3.99 -14.31 12.62
C VAL A 74 4.96 -13.48 13.46
N PRO A 75 6.00 -12.85 12.86
CA PRO A 75 7.00 -12.08 13.60
C PRO A 75 6.40 -10.96 14.44
N ASP A 76 6.98 -10.62 15.59
CA ASP A 76 6.47 -9.58 16.51
C ASP A 76 6.41 -8.18 15.89
N THR A 77 7.18 -7.95 14.83
CA THR A 77 7.17 -6.73 14.02
C THR A 77 5.89 -6.56 13.20
N VAL A 78 5.11 -7.63 13.02
CA VAL A 78 3.82 -7.60 12.32
C VAL A 78 2.71 -7.31 13.32
N VAL A 79 1.87 -6.33 13.01
CA VAL A 79 0.67 -6.05 13.78
C VAL A 79 -0.43 -7.00 13.31
N VAL A 80 -1.11 -7.64 14.25
CA VAL A 80 -2.23 -8.54 13.98
C VAL A 80 -3.42 -8.05 14.77
N GLY A 81 -4.54 -7.85 14.09
CA GLY A 81 -5.76 -7.34 14.72
C GLY A 81 -7.02 -7.88 14.06
N SER A 82 -8.14 -7.69 14.75
CA SER A 82 -9.46 -8.19 14.35
C SER A 82 -10.12 -7.37 13.24
N SER A 83 -9.69 -6.11 13.07
CA SER A 83 -10.18 -5.18 12.06
C SER A 83 -9.07 -4.23 11.60
N ILE A 84 -9.33 -3.48 10.53
CA ILE A 84 -8.40 -2.42 10.06
C ILE A 84 -8.18 -1.39 11.18
N ALA A 85 -9.26 -0.94 11.82
CA ALA A 85 -9.19 0.06 12.90
C ALA A 85 -8.38 -0.44 14.11
N ASP A 86 -8.60 -1.70 14.52
CA ASP A 86 -7.86 -2.34 15.60
C ASP A 86 -6.35 -2.38 15.30
N CYS A 87 -5.98 -2.79 14.09
CA CYS A 87 -4.59 -2.80 13.65
C CYS A 87 -3.96 -1.39 13.63
N LEU A 88 -4.71 -0.38 13.18
CA LEU A 88 -4.22 1.01 13.14
C LEU A 88 -4.03 1.59 14.55
N ASN A 89 -4.92 1.25 15.49
CA ASN A 89 -4.82 1.68 16.88
C ASN A 89 -3.59 1.04 17.59
N ASP A 90 -3.36 -0.27 17.42
CA ASP A 90 -2.14 -0.93 17.95
C ASP A 90 -0.88 -0.31 17.33
N LEU A 91 -0.89 -0.06 16.02
CA LEU A 91 0.23 0.60 15.36
C LEU A 91 0.47 2.01 15.92
N GLU A 92 -0.56 2.83 16.07
CA GLU A 92 -0.45 4.17 16.66
C GLU A 92 0.15 4.12 18.07
N HIS A 93 -0.30 3.15 18.88
CA HIS A 93 0.25 2.93 20.22
C HIS A 93 1.74 2.59 20.16
N ARG A 94 2.16 1.68 19.27
CA ARG A 94 3.58 1.31 19.11
C ARG A 94 4.44 2.48 18.66
N VAL A 95 3.95 3.31 17.74
CA VAL A 95 4.66 4.51 17.28
C VAL A 95 4.84 5.51 18.42
N LYS A 96 3.79 5.78 19.21
CA LYS A 96 3.85 6.69 20.37
C LYS A 96 4.86 6.25 21.43
N HIS A 97 5.06 4.93 21.57
CA HIS A 97 6.01 4.36 22.53
C HIS A 97 7.39 4.04 21.93
N GLY A 98 7.68 4.50 20.71
CA GLY A 98 8.98 4.26 20.06
C GLY A 98 9.24 2.80 19.67
N GLN A 99 8.20 1.96 19.65
CA GLN A 99 8.27 0.54 19.29
C GLN A 99 8.06 0.29 17.79
N ALA A 100 7.67 1.33 17.05
CA ALA A 100 7.53 1.33 15.60
C ALA A 100 8.00 2.68 15.02
N PRO A 101 8.51 2.70 13.78
CA PRO A 101 8.90 3.94 13.10
C PRO A 101 7.68 4.85 12.83
N PRO A 102 7.87 6.17 12.66
CA PRO A 102 6.83 7.08 12.20
C PRO A 102 6.17 6.57 10.91
N ILE A 103 4.87 6.85 10.75
CA ILE A 103 4.08 6.31 9.64
C ILE A 103 4.14 7.26 8.44
N GLY A 104 4.41 6.69 7.26
CA GLY A 104 4.24 7.37 5.96
C GLY A 104 2.80 7.21 5.44
N LYS A 105 2.64 6.59 4.27
CA LYS A 105 1.33 6.24 3.70
C LYS A 105 0.87 4.87 4.18
N ALA A 106 -0.45 4.69 4.34
CA ALA A 106 -1.06 3.38 4.59
C ALA A 106 -1.73 2.84 3.32
N PHE A 107 -1.35 1.64 2.91
CA PHE A 107 -1.84 0.96 1.71
C PHE A 107 -2.66 -0.26 2.12
N VAL A 108 -3.93 -0.30 1.71
CA VAL A 108 -4.72 -1.53 1.76
C VAL A 108 -4.38 -2.34 0.53
N ILE A 109 -3.80 -3.52 0.72
CA ILE A 109 -3.32 -4.39 -0.38
C ILE A 109 -4.22 -5.63 -0.57
N GLY A 110 -5.42 -5.60 0.02
CA GLY A 110 -6.47 -6.61 -0.14
C GLY A 110 -6.47 -7.70 0.93
N GLY A 111 -7.18 -8.81 0.74
CA GLY A 111 -8.01 -9.17 -0.40
C GLY A 111 -9.41 -8.54 -0.39
N SER A 112 -10.34 -9.12 -1.14
CA SER A 112 -11.68 -8.57 -1.40
C SER A 112 -12.42 -8.10 -0.15
N SER A 113 -12.47 -8.89 0.92
CA SER A 113 -13.13 -8.48 2.18
C SER A 113 -12.48 -7.27 2.87
N ILE A 114 -11.15 -7.12 2.72
CA ILE A 114 -10.42 -5.98 3.28
C ILE A 114 -10.60 -4.75 2.40
N TYR A 115 -10.64 -4.91 1.07
CA TYR A 115 -11.03 -3.83 0.17
C TYR A 115 -12.44 -3.33 0.50
N GLU A 116 -13.41 -4.23 0.69
CA GLU A 116 -14.78 -3.86 1.02
C GLU A 116 -14.87 -3.08 2.33
N ALA A 117 -14.17 -3.55 3.37
CA ALA A 117 -14.09 -2.84 4.64
C ALA A 117 -13.42 -1.47 4.50
N ALA A 118 -12.33 -1.37 3.73
CA ALA A 118 -11.60 -0.14 3.53
C ALA A 118 -12.40 0.91 2.73
N LEU A 119 -13.15 0.51 1.70
CA LEU A 119 -13.94 1.46 0.90
C LEU A 119 -15.04 2.15 1.71
N LYS A 120 -15.57 1.47 2.73
CA LYS A 120 -16.55 2.03 3.68
C LYS A 120 -15.92 3.04 4.65
N MET A 121 -14.59 3.08 4.77
CA MET A 121 -13.88 4.01 5.64
C MET A 121 -13.73 5.38 4.97
N PRO A 122 -14.11 6.50 5.64
CA PRO A 122 -13.93 7.84 5.10
C PRO A 122 -12.45 8.24 4.91
N GLN A 123 -11.53 7.52 5.57
CA GLN A 123 -10.09 7.70 5.45
C GLN A 123 -9.53 7.21 4.11
N THR A 124 -10.25 6.35 3.38
CA THR A 124 -9.80 5.87 2.07
C THR A 124 -10.04 6.95 1.04
N LYS A 125 -8.95 7.62 0.64
CA LYS A 125 -8.97 8.77 -0.28
C LYS A 125 -8.65 8.42 -1.72
N SER A 126 -7.85 7.38 -1.93
CA SER A 126 -7.33 7.06 -3.25
C SER A 126 -7.31 5.56 -3.50
N ILE A 127 -7.52 5.16 -4.76
CA ILE A 127 -7.33 3.81 -5.26
C ILE A 127 -6.22 3.86 -6.31
N LEU A 128 -5.12 3.15 -6.04
CA LEU A 128 -4.07 2.90 -7.02
C LEU A 128 -4.32 1.54 -7.67
N LEU A 129 -4.68 1.55 -8.95
CA LEU A 129 -5.12 0.38 -9.69
C LEU A 129 -4.12 0.05 -10.80
N THR A 130 -3.83 -1.24 -10.99
CA THR A 130 -3.24 -1.74 -12.24
C THR A 130 -4.37 -2.34 -13.07
N ARG A 131 -4.71 -1.73 -14.21
CA ARG A 131 -5.74 -2.21 -15.13
C ARG A 131 -5.10 -3.16 -16.14
N ILE A 132 -5.44 -4.44 -16.07
CA ILE A 132 -5.03 -5.43 -17.06
C ILE A 132 -6.03 -5.37 -18.23
N GLN A 133 -5.53 -5.32 -19.47
CA GLN A 133 -6.32 -5.18 -20.71
C GLN A 133 -6.70 -6.56 -21.28
N ARG A 134 -7.15 -7.47 -20.43
CA ARG A 134 -7.59 -8.81 -20.81
C ARG A 134 -8.57 -9.35 -19.77
N ASP A 135 -9.56 -10.10 -20.27
CA ASP A 135 -10.52 -10.79 -19.44
C ASP A 135 -9.99 -12.17 -19.02
N TYR A 136 -10.20 -12.50 -17.76
CA TYR A 136 -9.85 -13.79 -17.17
C TYR A 136 -11.04 -14.31 -16.36
N GLU A 137 -11.17 -15.63 -16.29
CA GLU A 137 -12.09 -16.25 -15.33
C GLU A 137 -11.55 -16.07 -13.91
N CYS A 138 -12.33 -15.39 -13.07
CA CYS A 138 -11.97 -15.04 -11.71
C CYS A 138 -13.08 -15.46 -10.75
N ASP A 139 -12.70 -15.90 -9.55
CA ASP A 139 -13.63 -16.24 -8.46
C ASP A 139 -13.81 -15.09 -7.44
N THR A 140 -12.96 -14.06 -7.56
CA THR A 140 -12.85 -12.95 -6.61
C THR A 140 -12.80 -11.66 -7.39
N HIS A 141 -13.70 -10.73 -7.04
CA HIS A 141 -13.82 -9.44 -7.71
C HIS A 141 -13.48 -8.29 -6.74
N PHE A 142 -13.06 -7.17 -7.32
CA PHE A 142 -12.98 -5.91 -6.59
C PHE A 142 -14.41 -5.46 -6.25
N PRO A 143 -14.68 -5.00 -5.01
CA PRO A 143 -16.04 -4.83 -4.50
C PRO A 143 -16.83 -3.65 -5.09
N GLU A 144 -16.18 -2.76 -5.84
CA GLU A 144 -16.79 -1.55 -6.41
C GLU A 144 -16.48 -1.47 -7.91
N ASP A 145 -17.44 -1.03 -8.71
CA ASP A 145 -17.24 -0.76 -10.14
C ASP A 145 -16.76 0.68 -10.32
N ILE A 146 -15.47 0.91 -10.09
CA ILE A 146 -14.85 2.25 -10.01
C ILE A 146 -14.83 3.04 -11.33
N ASP A 147 -15.11 2.40 -12.47
CA ASP A 147 -15.18 3.08 -13.76
C ASP A 147 -16.54 3.72 -14.01
N LYS A 148 -17.56 3.38 -13.21
CA LYS A 148 -18.89 3.97 -13.33
C LYS A 148 -18.94 5.38 -12.75
N PRO A 149 -19.62 6.33 -13.41
CA PRO A 149 -19.80 7.69 -12.89
C PRO A 149 -20.43 7.74 -11.49
N GLU A 150 -21.31 6.79 -11.17
CA GLU A 150 -22.01 6.69 -9.88
C GLU A 150 -21.17 6.11 -8.74
N SER A 151 -19.96 5.61 -9.01
CA SER A 151 -19.09 5.00 -8.00
C SER A 151 -18.56 5.99 -6.96
N GLY A 152 -18.64 7.30 -7.24
CA GLY A 152 -18.05 8.34 -6.41
C GLY A 152 -16.51 8.37 -6.48
N TRP A 153 -15.91 7.69 -7.45
CA TRP A 153 -14.46 7.71 -7.71
C TRP A 153 -14.16 8.41 -9.03
N GLN A 154 -13.23 9.36 -9.00
CA GLN A 154 -12.78 10.08 -10.18
C GLN A 154 -11.38 9.62 -10.58
N ARG A 155 -11.23 9.17 -11.83
CA ARG A 155 -9.91 8.90 -12.42
C ARG A 155 -9.11 10.20 -12.51
N LYS A 156 -7.89 10.16 -12.00
CA LYS A 156 -6.92 11.27 -12.00
C LYS A 156 -6.06 11.25 -13.26
N THR A 157 -5.42 12.38 -13.55
CA THR A 157 -4.51 12.48 -14.69
C THR A 157 -3.24 11.66 -14.46
N ARG A 158 -2.47 11.44 -15.53
CA ARG A 158 -1.20 10.72 -15.46
C ARG A 158 -0.16 11.51 -14.66
N GLU A 159 -0.20 12.83 -14.76
CA GLU A 159 0.67 13.74 -14.00
C GLU A 159 0.38 13.60 -12.51
N GLU A 160 -0.89 13.67 -12.11
CA GLU A 160 -1.32 13.47 -10.71
C GLU A 160 -0.96 12.05 -10.20
N LEU A 161 -1.09 11.02 -11.04
CA LEU A 161 -0.64 9.68 -10.72
C LEU A 161 0.88 9.63 -10.50
N SER A 162 1.66 10.23 -11.40
CA SER A 162 3.14 10.24 -11.32
C SER A 162 3.61 10.95 -10.06
N ASP A 163 2.99 12.08 -9.71
CA ASP A 163 3.24 12.82 -8.48
C ASP A 163 2.86 11.97 -7.24
N PHE A 164 1.69 11.32 -7.29
CA PHE A 164 1.22 10.48 -6.19
C PHE A 164 2.16 9.31 -5.89
N VAL A 165 2.68 8.67 -6.93
CA VAL A 165 3.60 7.53 -6.78
C VAL A 165 5.05 7.95 -6.63
N GLY A 166 5.43 9.16 -7.05
CA GLY A 166 6.79 9.69 -6.99
C GLY A 166 7.74 9.07 -8.03
N GLU A 167 7.19 8.61 -9.16
CA GLU A 167 7.94 8.19 -10.34
C GLU A 167 7.14 8.46 -11.61
N GLU A 168 7.82 8.71 -12.72
CA GLU A 168 7.17 8.91 -14.01
C GLU A 168 6.42 7.65 -14.45
N VAL A 169 5.14 7.83 -14.82
CA VAL A 169 4.31 6.75 -15.36
C VAL A 169 4.19 6.85 -16.88
N SER A 170 4.39 5.70 -17.54
CA SER A 170 4.29 5.56 -19.00
C SER A 170 2.95 6.09 -19.53
N PRO A 171 2.94 6.86 -20.64
CA PRO A 171 1.71 7.26 -21.31
C PRO A 171 1.03 6.10 -22.03
N GLU A 172 1.79 5.11 -22.49
CA GLU A 172 1.29 3.94 -23.20
C GLU A 172 1.18 2.72 -22.26
N PRO A 173 0.22 1.81 -22.51
CA PRO A 173 0.15 0.54 -21.81
C PRO A 173 1.47 -0.23 -21.87
N LEU A 174 1.84 -0.84 -20.75
CA LEU A 174 3.00 -1.70 -20.62
C LEU A 174 2.62 -3.14 -20.96
N SER A 175 3.59 -3.92 -21.41
CA SER A 175 3.43 -5.36 -21.66
C SER A 175 4.42 -6.16 -20.80
N ASP A 176 3.96 -7.25 -20.22
CA ASP A 176 4.77 -8.25 -19.49
C ASP A 176 4.28 -9.66 -19.88
N GLY A 177 5.10 -10.69 -19.67
CA GLY A 177 4.80 -12.07 -20.07
C GLY A 177 5.67 -12.59 -21.22
N SER A 178 5.34 -13.78 -21.73
CA SER A 178 6.04 -14.39 -22.87
C SER A 178 5.62 -13.78 -24.20
N GLU A 179 6.46 -13.91 -25.22
CA GLU A 179 6.14 -13.48 -26.59
C GLU A 179 4.81 -14.06 -27.10
N ASP A 180 4.49 -15.31 -26.71
CA ASP A 180 3.27 -16.00 -27.12
C ASP A 180 2.03 -15.62 -26.30
N ASP A 181 2.18 -14.95 -25.15
CA ASP A 181 1.06 -14.60 -24.26
C ASP A 181 1.30 -13.28 -23.51
N PRO A 182 1.40 -12.14 -24.23
CA PRO A 182 1.66 -10.86 -23.61
C PRO A 182 0.43 -10.37 -22.82
N VAL A 183 0.68 -9.84 -21.63
CA VAL A 183 -0.31 -9.20 -20.77
C VAL A 183 -0.09 -7.69 -20.81
N SER A 184 -0.99 -6.98 -21.48
CA SER A 184 -1.01 -5.52 -21.51
C SER A 184 -1.68 -4.96 -20.24
N PHE A 185 -1.10 -3.92 -19.64
CA PHE A 185 -1.65 -3.26 -18.47
C PHE A 185 -1.25 -1.78 -18.39
N GLU A 186 -2.03 -0.99 -17.65
CA GLU A 186 -1.71 0.40 -17.31
C GLU A 186 -1.93 0.68 -15.81
N PHE A 187 -1.28 1.71 -15.29
CA PHE A 187 -1.50 2.19 -13.93
C PHE A 187 -2.51 3.34 -13.94
N ARG A 188 -3.44 3.31 -12.99
CA ARG A 188 -4.48 4.34 -12.82
C ARG A 188 -4.54 4.78 -11.36
N LEU A 189 -4.79 6.05 -11.14
CA LEU A 189 -5.14 6.62 -9.85
C LEU A 189 -6.60 7.08 -9.89
N TYR A 190 -7.35 6.75 -8.85
CA TYR A 190 -8.68 7.30 -8.61
C TYR A 190 -8.69 7.97 -7.24
N GLU A 191 -9.43 9.08 -7.12
CA GLU A 191 -9.71 9.70 -5.82
C GLU A 191 -11.20 9.78 -5.56
N ARG A 192 -11.57 9.72 -4.29
CA ARG A 192 -12.97 9.80 -3.87
C ARG A 192 -13.47 11.22 -4.09
N GLN A 193 -14.60 11.35 -4.78
CA GLN A 193 -15.33 12.60 -4.90
C GLN A 193 -15.93 12.95 -3.53
N SER A 194 -15.58 14.13 -3.02
CA SER A 194 -16.04 14.68 -1.75
C SER A 194 -17.47 15.19 -1.81
#